data_AF-A0A960MW02-F1
#
_entry.id   AF-A0A960MW02-F1
#
_cell.length_a   1.000
_cell.length_b   1.000
_cell.length_c   1.000
_cell.angle_alpha   90.00
_cell.angle_beta   90.00
_cell.angle_gamma   90.00
#
_symmetry.space_group_name_H-M   'P 1'
#
loop_
_entity.id
_entity.type
_entity.pdbx_description
1 polymer ?
#
loop_
_entity_poly.entity_id
_entity_poly.type
_entity_poly.pdbx_seq_one_letter_code
_entity_poly.pdbx_strand_id
1 'polypeptide(L)'
;MKTHPPLFLAAALALWLVLSAAPAEAQSFQPQILKLHGRGAAPDSNLFGFSVALSDRYLLAGEPEDEEFGVGAGSASLLDARTGRFLRRLTPTGGLVAFHSYGCSVAVCGNLGLVGANNGTDVVPNAGVAYLFDLRTGRQLFALSASDGAAGDRFGNSVALSAGRALIGAPGDDGNRGSAYLFDVSTGAEVAKFTASDGIAGNSLGTAVSLCGNWALAGTPGASGVAANSGAAYLFDATTAGPAA
;
A
#
# COMPACT_ATOMS: atom_id res chain seq x y z
N MET A 1 0.03 -92.59 -2.80
CA MET A 1 -0.84 -91.55 -3.42
C MET A 1 0.07 -90.40 -3.82
N LYS A 2 0.39 -90.32 -5.13
CA LYS A 2 -0.02 -89.22 -6.05
C LYS A 2 0.62 -87.87 -5.63
N THR A 3 1.48 -87.18 -6.38
CA THR A 3 1.88 -87.16 -7.80
C THR A 3 3.03 -86.13 -7.93
N HIS A 4 4.10 -86.42 -8.68
CA HIS A 4 4.94 -85.39 -9.34
C HIS A 4 4.11 -84.76 -10.50
N PRO A 5 4.37 -83.55 -11.05
CA PRO A 5 5.69 -83.10 -11.61
C PRO A 5 5.83 -81.53 -11.74
N PRO A 6 6.58 -80.92 -12.69
CA PRO A 6 7.90 -81.21 -13.29
C PRO A 6 8.93 -80.05 -13.20
N LEU A 7 10.18 -80.37 -13.57
CA LEU A 7 11.27 -79.45 -13.94
C LEU A 7 10.91 -78.56 -15.14
N PHE A 8 11.42 -77.32 -15.17
CA PHE A 8 11.97 -76.71 -16.40
C PHE A 8 13.17 -75.79 -16.09
N LEU A 9 14.23 -76.02 -16.86
CA LEU A 9 15.48 -75.28 -16.96
C LEU A 9 15.25 -74.03 -17.82
N ALA A 10 15.60 -72.81 -17.37
CA ALA A 10 15.73 -71.67 -18.27
C ALA A 10 16.59 -70.52 -17.70
N ALA A 11 17.69 -70.27 -18.40
CA ALA A 11 18.32 -68.98 -18.71
C ALA A 11 18.62 -67.97 -17.59
N ALA A 12 19.91 -67.78 -17.34
CA ALA A 12 20.46 -66.61 -16.66
C ALA A 12 20.16 -65.33 -17.45
N LEU A 13 19.48 -64.37 -16.82
CA LEU A 13 19.41 -62.99 -17.28
C LEU A 13 19.90 -62.09 -16.15
N ALA A 14 21.11 -61.53 -16.33
CA ALA A 14 21.68 -60.55 -15.44
C ALA A 14 20.86 -59.25 -15.54
N LEU A 15 20.08 -58.95 -14.51
CA LEU A 15 19.31 -57.70 -14.41
C LEU A 15 20.26 -56.59 -13.94
N TRP A 16 20.67 -55.73 -14.87
CA TRP A 16 21.37 -54.48 -14.58
C TRP A 16 20.43 -53.53 -13.84
N LEU A 17 20.72 -53.26 -12.58
CA LEU A 17 20.00 -52.28 -11.76
C LEU A 17 20.57 -50.89 -12.09
N VAL A 18 19.99 -50.23 -13.10
CA VAL A 18 20.25 -48.79 -13.33
C VAL A 18 19.42 -48.02 -12.31
N LEU A 19 20.07 -47.54 -11.26
CA LEU A 19 19.50 -46.56 -10.34
C LEU A 19 19.43 -45.21 -11.07
N SER A 20 18.39 -45.01 -11.86
CA SER A 20 18.06 -43.70 -12.43
C SER A 20 17.46 -42.84 -11.33
N ALA A 21 18.26 -41.96 -10.73
CA ALA A 21 17.74 -40.84 -9.96
C ALA A 21 16.87 -39.98 -10.90
N ALA A 22 15.55 -40.10 -10.77
CA ALA A 22 14.63 -39.24 -11.50
C ALA A 22 14.95 -37.77 -11.13
N PRO A 23 15.01 -36.85 -12.10
CA PRO A 23 15.17 -35.43 -11.79
C PRO A 23 13.99 -35.01 -10.93
N ALA A 24 14.24 -34.25 -9.86
CA ALA A 24 13.18 -33.69 -9.02
C ALA A 24 12.24 -32.89 -9.90
N GLU A 25 11.04 -33.43 -10.15
CA GLU A 25 9.99 -32.73 -10.87
C GLU A 25 9.70 -31.43 -10.13
N ALA A 26 9.93 -30.30 -10.79
CA ALA A 26 9.55 -29.00 -10.28
C ALA A 26 8.04 -29.04 -10.02
N GLN A 27 7.63 -29.08 -8.75
CA GLN A 27 6.22 -29.02 -8.39
C GLN A 27 5.61 -27.79 -9.04
N SER A 28 4.64 -28.00 -9.94
CA SER A 28 3.96 -26.91 -10.62
C SER A 28 3.34 -25.98 -9.58
N PHE A 29 3.65 -24.68 -9.66
CA PHE A 29 3.05 -23.68 -8.78
C PHE A 29 1.55 -23.57 -9.07
N GLN A 30 0.71 -24.03 -8.13
CA GLN A 30 -0.75 -23.94 -8.20
C GLN A 30 -1.21 -22.86 -7.19
N PRO A 31 -1.43 -21.61 -7.61
CA PRO A 31 -1.84 -20.55 -6.69
C PRO A 31 -3.24 -20.83 -6.14
N GLN A 32 -3.41 -20.73 -4.82
CA GLN A 32 -4.74 -20.66 -4.22
C GLN A 32 -5.29 -19.25 -4.41
N ILE A 33 -6.36 -19.13 -5.19
CA ILE A 33 -7.01 -17.84 -5.48
C ILE A 33 -8.14 -17.61 -4.49
N LEU A 34 -8.06 -16.54 -3.71
CA LEU A 34 -9.12 -16.07 -2.82
C LEU A 34 -9.63 -14.71 -3.31
N LYS A 35 -10.90 -14.63 -3.73
CA LYS A 35 -11.55 -13.37 -4.08
C LYS A 35 -12.10 -12.70 -2.82
N LEU A 36 -11.70 -11.47 -2.58
CA LEU A 36 -12.12 -10.68 -1.43
C LEU A 36 -13.18 -9.67 -1.84
N HIS A 37 -14.07 -9.35 -0.90
CA HIS A 37 -15.16 -8.40 -1.07
C HIS A 37 -15.22 -7.48 0.15
N GLY A 38 -15.57 -6.21 -0.07
CA GLY A 38 -15.91 -5.27 0.99
C GLY A 38 -17.16 -5.73 1.77
N ARG A 39 -17.34 -5.19 2.97
CA ARG A 39 -18.53 -5.50 3.79
C ARG A 39 -19.72 -4.68 3.29
N GLY A 40 -20.73 -5.37 2.76
CA GLY A 40 -21.92 -4.73 2.21
C GLY A 40 -21.96 -4.92 0.70
N ALA A 41 -22.57 -6.03 0.26
CA ALA A 41 -22.81 -6.32 -1.14
C ALA A 41 -24.02 -5.53 -1.66
N ALA A 42 -24.01 -4.21 -1.50
CA ALA A 42 -24.82 -3.36 -2.36
C ALA A 42 -24.09 -3.24 -3.71
N PRO A 43 -24.81 -3.18 -4.84
CA PRO A 43 -24.22 -2.98 -6.18
C PRO A 43 -23.59 -1.59 -6.36
N ASP A 44 -23.55 -0.78 -5.30
CA ASP A 44 -23.05 0.58 -5.30
C ASP A 44 -21.52 0.53 -5.23
N SER A 45 -20.90 1.19 -6.19
CA SER A 45 -19.49 1.08 -6.55
C SER A 45 -18.56 1.75 -5.53
N ASN A 46 -18.43 1.20 -4.33
CA ASN A 46 -17.52 1.71 -3.28
C ASN A 46 -16.02 1.55 -3.62
N LEU A 47 -15.71 1.06 -4.83
CA LEU A 47 -14.35 0.80 -5.33
C LEU A 47 -13.48 -0.02 -4.35
N PHE A 48 -14.03 -1.09 -3.78
CA PHE A 48 -13.26 -1.98 -2.90
C PHE A 48 -11.96 -2.45 -3.57
N GLY A 49 -10.83 -2.18 -2.90
CA GLY A 49 -9.52 -2.52 -3.42
C GLY A 49 -8.95 -1.46 -4.37
N PHE A 50 -9.51 -0.25 -4.40
CA PHE A 50 -8.93 0.90 -5.10
C PHE A 50 -7.46 1.11 -4.71
N SER A 51 -7.18 0.96 -3.42
CA SER A 51 -5.84 0.88 -2.87
C SER A 51 -5.73 -0.35 -1.99
N VAL A 52 -4.57 -1.02 -2.00
CA VAL A 52 -4.34 -2.22 -1.20
C VAL A 52 -2.94 -2.22 -0.59
N ALA A 53 -2.83 -2.71 0.64
CA ALA A 53 -1.57 -2.94 1.32
C ALA A 53 -1.62 -4.25 2.11
N LEU A 54 -0.49 -4.95 2.18
CA LEU A 54 -0.39 -6.28 2.77
C LEU A 54 0.77 -6.36 3.76
N SER A 55 0.54 -7.09 4.84
CA SER A 55 1.56 -7.60 5.77
C SER A 55 1.25 -9.08 6.07
N ASP A 56 2.12 -9.73 6.85
CA ASP A 56 1.96 -11.13 7.24
C ASP A 56 0.63 -11.45 7.97
N ARG A 57 0.00 -10.43 8.56
CA ARG A 57 -1.24 -10.56 9.34
C ARG A 57 -2.41 -9.76 8.75
N TYR A 58 -2.15 -8.59 8.21
CA TYR A 58 -3.20 -7.65 7.83
C TYR A 58 -3.16 -7.36 6.34
N LEU A 59 -4.35 -7.39 5.73
CA LEU A 59 -4.63 -6.78 4.44
C LEU A 59 -5.48 -5.53 4.71
N LEU A 60 -5.06 -4.40 4.16
CA LEU A 60 -5.81 -3.15 4.21
C LEU A 60 -6.26 -2.82 2.79
N ALA A 61 -7.55 -2.56 2.62
CA ALA A 61 -8.15 -2.20 1.34
C ALA A 61 -8.93 -0.90 1.48
N GLY A 62 -8.66 0.05 0.60
CA GLY A 62 -9.39 1.31 0.51
C GLY A 62 -10.66 1.19 -0.35
N GLU A 63 -11.64 2.01 0.01
CA GLU A 63 -12.97 2.12 -0.60
C GLU A 63 -13.35 3.62 -0.67
N PRO A 64 -12.66 4.45 -1.48
CA PRO A 64 -12.76 5.91 -1.42
C PRO A 64 -14.13 6.48 -1.81
N GLU A 65 -14.96 5.70 -2.49
CA GLU A 65 -16.32 6.07 -2.91
C GLU A 65 -17.40 5.51 -1.97
N ASP A 66 -17.02 4.91 -0.84
CA ASP A 66 -18.00 4.47 0.15
C ASP A 66 -18.75 5.68 0.73
N GLU A 67 -20.07 5.68 0.55
CA GLU A 67 -20.95 6.77 0.94
C GLU A 67 -21.62 6.57 2.31
N GLU A 68 -21.25 5.54 3.07
CA GLU A 68 -21.83 5.26 4.39
C GLU A 68 -21.75 6.46 5.36
N PHE A 69 -20.76 7.34 5.16
CA PHE A 69 -20.53 8.54 5.96
C PHE A 69 -20.77 9.85 5.19
N GLY A 70 -21.45 9.79 4.04
CA GLY A 70 -21.69 10.91 3.13
C GLY A 70 -21.07 10.67 1.76
N VAL A 71 -21.60 11.35 0.73
CA VAL A 71 -21.17 11.22 -0.67
C VAL A 71 -19.65 11.33 -0.78
N GLY A 72 -18.97 10.28 -1.28
CA GLY A 72 -17.52 10.25 -1.46
C GLY A 72 -16.68 10.41 -0.18
N ALA A 73 -17.23 10.11 1.00
CA ALA A 73 -16.49 10.17 2.27
C ALA A 73 -15.37 9.12 2.31
N GLY A 74 -15.65 7.91 1.84
CA GLY A 74 -14.71 6.81 1.71
C GLY A 74 -14.60 5.90 2.95
N SER A 75 -13.90 4.78 2.79
CA SER A 75 -13.75 3.71 3.77
C SER A 75 -12.39 3.03 3.66
N ALA A 76 -11.95 2.38 4.74
CA ALA A 76 -10.78 1.52 4.74
C ALA A 76 -11.05 0.24 5.54
N SER A 77 -11.06 -0.89 4.84
CA SER A 77 -11.35 -2.21 5.37
C SER A 77 -10.08 -2.96 5.76
N LEU A 78 -10.01 -3.41 7.01
CA LEU A 78 -8.96 -4.27 7.53
C LEU A 78 -9.43 -5.73 7.52
N LEU A 79 -8.65 -6.59 6.85
CA LEU A 79 -8.89 -8.01 6.70
C LEU A 79 -7.69 -8.80 7.26
N ASP A 80 -7.96 -10.04 7.65
CA ASP A 80 -6.91 -11.00 7.99
C ASP A 80 -6.24 -11.50 6.69
N ALA A 81 -4.93 -11.31 6.58
CA ALA A 81 -4.17 -11.59 5.36
C ALA A 81 -4.18 -13.08 4.96
N ARG A 82 -4.39 -13.99 5.92
CA ARG A 82 -4.32 -15.44 5.69
C ARG A 82 -5.66 -16.02 5.28
N THR A 83 -6.72 -15.51 5.89
CA THR A 83 -8.08 -16.05 5.73
C THR A 83 -8.96 -15.19 4.83
N GLY A 84 -8.55 -13.95 4.55
CA GLY A 84 -9.39 -12.95 3.87
C GLY A 84 -10.60 -12.52 4.70
N ARG A 85 -10.66 -12.90 5.97
CA ARG A 85 -11.79 -12.57 6.84
C ARG A 85 -11.74 -11.08 7.18
N PHE A 86 -12.85 -10.38 6.96
CA PHE A 86 -13.03 -9.02 7.45
C PHE A 86 -12.84 -8.95 8.98
N LEU A 87 -11.98 -8.03 9.43
CA LEU A 87 -11.71 -7.80 10.83
C LEU A 87 -12.46 -6.55 11.34
N ARG A 88 -12.31 -5.42 10.65
CA ARG A 88 -12.96 -4.14 11.01
C ARG A 88 -12.78 -3.10 9.90
N ARG A 89 -13.56 -2.03 9.97
CA ARG A 89 -13.29 -0.78 9.24
C ARG A 89 -12.44 0.13 10.12
N LEU A 90 -11.49 0.85 9.53
CA LEU A 90 -10.71 1.90 10.19
C LEU A 90 -11.43 3.24 9.99
N THR A 91 -11.91 3.83 11.07
CA THR A 91 -12.69 5.08 11.01
C THR A 91 -11.95 6.17 11.77
N PRO A 92 -11.70 7.34 11.16
CA PRO A 92 -11.09 8.46 11.87
C PRO A 92 -11.89 8.90 13.09
N THR A 93 -11.17 9.34 14.13
CA THR A 93 -11.76 9.95 15.32
C THR A 93 -12.33 11.31 14.93
N GLY A 94 -13.63 11.52 15.18
CA GLY A 94 -14.35 12.70 14.71
C GLY A 94 -15.22 12.46 13.48
N GLY A 95 -15.14 11.26 12.87
CA GLY A 95 -15.92 10.90 11.69
C GLY A 95 -15.30 11.39 10.38
N LEU A 96 -15.92 11.01 9.27
CA LEU A 96 -15.60 11.50 7.94
C LEU A 96 -16.66 12.52 7.52
N VAL A 97 -16.26 13.46 6.66
CA VAL A 97 -17.17 14.38 5.97
C VAL A 97 -17.30 13.97 4.50
N ALA A 98 -18.26 14.56 3.79
CA ALA A 98 -18.44 14.29 2.36
C ALA A 98 -17.19 14.65 1.55
N PHE A 99 -16.97 13.93 0.45
CA PHE A 99 -15.88 14.09 -0.51
C PHE A 99 -14.47 13.90 0.04
N HIS A 100 -14.30 13.39 1.26
CA HIS A 100 -13.00 13.22 1.90
C HIS A 100 -12.08 12.20 1.19
N SER A 101 -12.64 11.35 0.32
CA SER A 101 -11.93 10.32 -0.45
C SER A 101 -11.00 9.45 0.41
N TYR A 102 -11.45 9.16 1.64
CA TYR A 102 -10.68 8.36 2.59
C TYR A 102 -10.50 6.94 2.08
N GLY A 103 -9.27 6.43 2.11
CA GLY A 103 -8.95 5.14 1.49
C GLY A 103 -8.50 5.25 0.04
N CYS A 104 -8.27 6.46 -0.49
CA CYS A 104 -7.65 6.62 -1.81
C CYS A 104 -6.22 6.07 -1.87
N SER A 105 -5.53 6.03 -0.74
CA SER A 105 -4.23 5.40 -0.60
C SER A 105 -4.10 4.72 0.77
N VAL A 106 -3.44 3.57 0.82
CA VAL A 106 -3.23 2.81 2.06
C VAL A 106 -1.82 2.22 2.13
N ALA A 107 -1.26 2.14 3.33
CA ALA A 107 0.00 1.45 3.61
C ALA A 107 -0.05 0.70 4.93
N VAL A 108 0.67 -0.41 5.04
CA VAL A 108 0.74 -1.25 6.26
C VAL A 108 2.20 -1.56 6.59
N CYS A 109 2.55 -1.45 7.87
CA CYS A 109 3.85 -1.87 8.39
C CYS A 109 3.64 -2.50 9.78
N GLY A 110 3.79 -3.82 9.89
CA GLY A 110 3.54 -4.56 11.12
C GLY A 110 2.09 -4.37 11.61
N ASN A 111 1.92 -3.69 12.74
CA ASN A 111 0.61 -3.40 13.34
C ASN A 111 0.12 -1.98 13.06
N LEU A 112 0.83 -1.21 12.22
CA LEU A 112 0.43 0.14 11.86
C LEU A 112 -0.18 0.15 10.46
N GLY A 113 -1.23 0.94 10.30
CA GLY A 113 -1.86 1.22 9.02
C GLY A 113 -1.99 2.72 8.82
N LEU A 114 -1.66 3.18 7.62
CA LEU A 114 -1.77 4.57 7.20
C LEU A 114 -2.79 4.66 6.08
N VAL A 115 -3.74 5.58 6.20
CA VAL A 115 -4.82 5.78 5.23
C VAL A 115 -4.86 7.23 4.80
N GLY A 116 -4.73 7.49 3.50
CA GLY A 116 -4.84 8.82 2.92
C GLY A 116 -6.29 9.24 2.66
N ALA A 117 -6.52 10.54 2.76
CA ALA A 117 -7.73 11.26 2.39
C ALA A 117 -7.30 12.56 1.70
N ASN A 118 -7.23 12.54 0.37
CA ASN A 118 -6.58 13.58 -0.42
C ASN A 118 -7.48 14.78 -0.73
N ASN A 119 -8.77 14.68 -0.43
CA ASN A 119 -9.71 15.79 -0.46
C ASN A 119 -9.91 16.23 0.98
N GLY A 120 -9.46 17.44 1.29
CA GLY A 120 -9.30 17.95 2.65
C GLY A 120 -10.60 18.15 3.43
N THR A 121 -10.44 18.67 4.64
CA THR A 121 -11.55 19.03 5.54
C THR A 121 -12.24 20.33 5.12
N ASP A 122 -13.43 20.59 5.68
CA ASP A 122 -14.18 21.85 5.48
C ASP A 122 -13.41 23.12 5.90
N VAL A 123 -12.29 22.98 6.62
CA VAL A 123 -11.47 24.11 7.09
C VAL A 123 -10.49 24.59 6.01
N VAL A 124 -9.89 23.66 5.25
CA VAL A 124 -9.01 23.96 4.11
C VAL A 124 -9.35 23.00 2.98
N PRO A 125 -10.18 23.44 2.02
CA PRO A 125 -10.65 22.57 0.94
C PRO A 125 -9.48 21.94 0.18
N ASN A 126 -9.49 20.61 -0.01
CA ASN A 126 -8.47 19.90 -0.79
C ASN A 126 -7.02 20.00 -0.28
N ALA A 127 -6.79 20.42 0.98
CA ALA A 127 -5.45 20.30 1.58
C ALA A 127 -5.04 18.84 1.79
N GLY A 128 -6.01 18.00 2.19
CA GLY A 128 -5.82 16.57 2.43
C GLY A 128 -5.27 16.26 3.82
N VAL A 129 -5.34 14.99 4.21
CA VAL A 129 -4.92 14.45 5.51
C VAL A 129 -4.57 12.97 5.38
N ALA A 130 -3.70 12.45 6.24
CA ALA A 130 -3.47 11.02 6.37
C ALA A 130 -3.64 10.55 7.82
N TYR A 131 -4.32 9.43 8.02
CA TYR A 131 -4.64 8.91 9.34
C TYR A 131 -3.80 7.68 9.65
N LEU A 132 -3.10 7.71 10.77
CA LEU A 132 -2.33 6.59 11.28
C LEU A 132 -3.15 5.81 12.32
N PHE A 133 -3.20 4.50 12.20
CA PHE A 133 -3.95 3.60 13.07
C PHE A 133 -3.08 2.50 13.68
N ASP A 134 -3.42 2.08 14.89
CA ASP A 134 -3.03 0.77 15.42
C ASP A 134 -4.03 -0.28 14.93
N LEU A 135 -3.59 -1.17 14.03
CA LEU A 135 -4.41 -2.20 13.40
C LEU A 135 -4.89 -3.30 14.35
N ARG A 136 -4.26 -3.46 15.53
CA ARG A 136 -4.71 -4.44 16.52
C ARG A 136 -6.01 -3.99 17.19
N THR A 137 -6.08 -2.70 17.50
CA THR A 137 -7.20 -2.11 18.23
C THR A 137 -8.18 -1.36 17.33
N GLY A 138 -7.74 -0.94 16.15
CA GLY A 138 -8.47 -0.02 15.26
C GLY A 138 -8.43 1.43 15.73
N ARG A 139 -7.62 1.76 16.74
CA ARG A 139 -7.55 3.13 17.30
C ARG A 139 -6.71 4.02 16.39
N GLN A 140 -7.25 5.20 16.03
CA GLN A 140 -6.45 6.26 15.41
C GLN A 140 -5.38 6.74 16.40
N LEU A 141 -4.14 6.77 15.95
CA LEU A 141 -3.00 7.32 16.69
C LEU A 141 -2.83 8.80 16.39
N PHE A 142 -2.84 9.17 15.10
CA PHE A 142 -2.64 10.54 14.64
C PHE A 142 -3.47 10.84 13.40
N ALA A 143 -3.84 12.11 13.23
CA ALA A 143 -4.19 12.70 11.95
C ALA A 143 -3.00 13.58 11.54
N LEU A 144 -2.40 13.26 10.39
CA LEU A 144 -1.18 13.88 9.88
C LEU A 144 -1.56 14.85 8.78
N SER A 145 -1.04 16.08 8.86
CA SER A 145 -1.24 17.15 7.90
C SER A 145 0.09 17.85 7.66
N ALA A 146 0.32 18.32 6.43
CA ALA A 146 1.49 19.13 6.11
C ALA A 146 1.49 20.42 6.95
N SER A 147 2.68 20.78 7.46
CA SER A 147 2.90 21.99 8.25
C SER A 147 2.57 23.28 7.50
N ASP A 148 2.68 23.24 6.18
CA ASP A 148 2.37 24.32 5.23
C ASP A 148 1.16 24.02 4.34
N GLY A 149 0.32 23.05 4.73
CA GLY A 149 -0.79 22.57 3.91
C GLY A 149 -1.75 23.68 3.49
N ALA A 150 -1.95 23.82 2.19
CA ALA A 150 -2.80 24.78 1.52
C ALA A 150 -3.90 24.10 0.69
N ALA A 151 -4.88 24.90 0.28
CA ALA A 151 -5.99 24.40 -0.51
C ALA A 151 -5.52 23.89 -1.88
N GLY A 152 -5.80 22.62 -2.18
CA GLY A 152 -5.44 22.00 -3.45
C GLY A 152 -4.18 21.15 -3.43
N ASP A 153 -3.44 21.10 -2.31
CA ASP A 153 -2.18 20.35 -2.19
C ASP A 153 -2.36 18.84 -2.32
N ARG A 154 -3.56 18.34 -2.01
CA ARG A 154 -3.94 16.92 -2.10
C ARG A 154 -3.02 16.02 -1.26
N PHE A 155 -2.65 16.47 -0.06
CA PHE A 155 -1.88 15.67 0.88
C PHE A 155 -2.57 14.34 1.19
N GLY A 156 -1.83 13.24 1.22
CA GLY A 156 -2.41 11.90 1.36
C GLY A 156 -2.82 11.26 0.04
N ASN A 157 -2.50 11.90 -1.10
CA ASN A 157 -2.71 11.30 -2.43
C ASN A 157 -1.97 9.96 -2.59
N SER A 158 -0.75 9.88 -2.05
CA SER A 158 0.01 8.65 -1.95
C SER A 158 0.63 8.54 -0.56
N VAL A 159 0.71 7.32 -0.03
CA VAL A 159 1.25 7.07 1.30
C VAL A 159 2.17 5.85 1.30
N ALA A 160 3.25 5.91 2.07
CA ALA A 160 4.14 4.80 2.34
C ALA A 160 4.49 4.76 3.83
N LEU A 161 4.70 3.55 4.35
CA LEU A 161 4.97 3.32 5.76
C LEU A 161 6.14 2.35 5.89
N SER A 162 7.15 2.72 6.67
CA SER A 162 8.32 1.88 6.94
C SER A 162 8.77 2.11 8.37
N ALA A 163 9.30 1.08 9.03
CA ALA A 163 9.62 1.02 10.46
C ALA A 163 9.90 2.39 11.14
N GLY A 164 8.87 2.98 11.74
CA GLY A 164 8.95 4.23 12.52
C GLY A 164 8.62 5.53 11.75
N ARG A 165 8.39 5.47 10.44
CA ARG A 165 8.20 6.63 9.58
C ARG A 165 7.09 6.46 8.57
N ALA A 166 6.42 7.57 8.27
CA ALA A 166 5.41 7.68 7.23
C ALA A 166 5.86 8.70 6.19
N LEU A 167 5.73 8.38 4.91
CA LEU A 167 5.99 9.29 3.80
C LEU A 167 4.67 9.54 3.07
N ILE A 168 4.32 10.81 2.89
CA ILE A 168 3.01 11.21 2.38
C ILE A 168 3.19 12.20 1.24
N GLY A 169 2.62 11.90 0.07
CA GLY A 169 2.69 12.76 -1.10
C GLY A 169 1.60 13.82 -1.14
N ALA A 170 1.96 14.99 -1.65
CA ALA A 170 1.07 16.13 -1.90
C ALA A 170 1.39 16.73 -3.29
N PRO A 171 0.89 16.12 -4.38
CA PRO A 171 1.25 16.52 -5.74
C PRO A 171 0.75 17.90 -6.16
N GLY A 172 -0.21 18.49 -5.44
CA GLY A 172 -0.75 19.81 -5.73
C GLY A 172 0.05 20.97 -5.12
N ASP A 173 0.97 20.66 -4.20
CA ASP A 173 1.74 21.68 -3.46
C ASP A 173 2.60 22.58 -4.38
N ASP A 174 2.81 23.81 -3.93
CA ASP A 174 3.60 24.87 -4.59
C ASP A 174 3.32 25.01 -6.10
N GLY A 175 2.03 25.18 -6.44
CA GLY A 175 1.59 25.33 -7.83
C GLY A 175 1.70 24.05 -8.66
N ASN A 176 1.41 22.90 -8.06
CA ASN A 176 1.58 21.57 -8.64
C ASN A 176 3.04 21.22 -8.98
N ARG A 177 4.03 21.84 -8.34
CA ARG A 177 5.40 21.29 -8.31
C ARG A 177 5.39 19.96 -7.56
N GLY A 178 4.61 19.91 -6.49
CA GLY A 178 4.39 18.77 -5.62
C GLY A 178 5.51 18.58 -4.60
N SER A 179 5.14 17.90 -3.51
CA SER A 179 6.03 17.62 -2.38
C SER A 179 5.76 16.23 -1.80
N ALA A 180 6.70 15.73 -1.02
CA ALA A 180 6.51 14.56 -0.15
C ALA A 180 6.98 14.88 1.27
N TYR A 181 6.17 14.52 2.26
CA TYR A 181 6.39 14.88 3.66
C TYR A 181 6.67 13.62 4.49
N LEU A 182 7.72 13.69 5.30
CA LEU A 182 8.14 12.61 6.17
C LEU A 182 7.68 12.88 7.60
N PHE A 183 7.03 11.91 8.23
CA PHE A 183 6.55 11.98 9.60
C PHE A 183 7.16 10.89 10.47
N ASP A 184 7.38 11.22 11.73
CA ASP A 184 7.68 10.25 12.78
C ASP A 184 6.37 9.64 13.30
N VAL A 185 6.22 8.32 13.21
CA VAL A 185 4.94 7.64 13.52
C VAL A 185 4.71 7.47 15.03
N SER A 186 5.73 7.71 15.86
CA SER A 186 5.63 7.60 17.31
C SER A 186 5.12 8.89 17.95
N THR A 187 5.45 10.03 17.34
CA THR A 187 5.11 11.37 17.82
C THR A 187 4.05 12.07 16.97
N GLY A 188 3.88 11.63 15.71
CA GLY A 188 3.03 12.32 14.72
C GLY A 188 3.64 13.61 14.18
N ALA A 189 4.92 13.90 14.50
CA ALA A 189 5.60 15.11 14.06
C ALA A 189 6.07 15.00 12.61
N GLU A 190 5.92 16.09 11.85
CA GLU A 190 6.60 16.26 10.57
C GLU A 190 8.11 16.41 10.82
N VAL A 191 8.89 15.64 10.09
CA VAL A 191 10.36 15.55 10.22
C VAL A 191 11.05 16.22 9.05
N ALA A 192 10.48 16.14 7.85
CA ALA A 192 11.03 16.76 6.65
C ALA A 192 9.97 16.98 5.57
N LYS A 193 10.22 17.97 4.73
CA LYS A 193 9.56 18.17 3.43
C LYS A 193 10.58 17.92 2.32
N PHE A 194 10.23 17.09 1.35
CA PHE A 194 11.05 16.76 0.19
C PHE A 194 10.45 17.40 -1.07
N THR A 195 11.28 18.16 -1.77
CA THR A 195 10.97 18.80 -3.05
C THR A 195 12.00 18.41 -4.10
N ALA A 196 11.63 18.52 -5.38
CA ALA A 196 12.57 18.35 -6.47
C ALA A 196 13.38 19.64 -6.63
N SER A 197 14.71 19.55 -6.66
CA SER A 197 15.60 20.71 -6.82
C SER A 197 15.39 21.47 -8.13
N ASP A 198 14.90 20.76 -9.15
CA ASP A 198 14.53 21.22 -10.49
C ASP A 198 13.00 21.14 -10.70
N GLY A 199 12.23 21.14 -9.61
CA GLY A 199 10.76 21.10 -9.65
C GLY A 199 10.16 22.32 -10.36
N ILE A 200 9.34 22.05 -11.38
CA ILE A 200 8.59 23.07 -12.13
C ILE A 200 7.09 22.85 -11.89
N ALA A 201 6.31 23.93 -11.94
CA ALA A 201 4.86 23.87 -11.80
C ALA A 201 4.26 22.87 -12.80
N GLY A 202 3.41 21.97 -12.31
CA GLY A 202 2.79 20.88 -13.08
C GLY A 202 3.52 19.53 -12.99
N ASN A 203 4.76 19.49 -12.48
CA ASN A 203 5.53 18.25 -12.38
C ASN A 203 4.92 17.23 -11.41
N SER A 204 4.21 17.69 -10.37
CA SER A 204 3.43 16.86 -9.44
C SER A 204 4.25 15.80 -8.68
N LEU A 205 5.39 16.18 -8.09
CA LEU A 205 6.14 15.31 -7.19
C LEU A 205 5.26 14.80 -6.04
N GLY A 206 5.43 13.53 -5.64
CA GLY A 206 4.61 12.92 -4.60
C GLY A 206 3.30 12.33 -5.13
N THR A 207 3.13 12.26 -6.45
CA THR A 207 2.03 11.48 -7.04
C THR A 207 2.13 9.99 -6.66
N ALA A 208 3.36 9.48 -6.54
CA ALA A 208 3.63 8.16 -5.98
C ALA A 208 4.81 8.26 -5.01
N VAL A 209 4.73 7.55 -3.89
CA VAL A 209 5.82 7.52 -2.89
C VAL A 209 6.16 6.09 -2.49
N SER A 210 7.40 5.86 -2.10
CA SER A 210 7.86 4.62 -1.49
C SER A 210 8.86 4.92 -0.38
N LEU A 211 8.86 4.09 0.66
CA LEU A 211 9.74 4.25 1.81
C LEU A 211 10.33 2.90 2.19
N CYS A 212 11.65 2.80 2.21
CA CYS A 212 12.36 1.58 2.57
C CYS A 212 13.62 1.90 3.36
N GLY A 213 13.63 1.49 4.63
CA GLY A 213 14.74 1.80 5.54
C GLY A 213 14.98 3.31 5.61
N ASN A 214 16.15 3.73 5.18
CA ASN A 214 16.59 5.13 5.20
C ASN A 214 16.25 5.92 3.94
N TRP A 215 15.61 5.30 2.95
CA TRP A 215 15.39 5.91 1.65
C TRP A 215 13.93 6.23 1.43
N ALA A 216 13.67 7.48 1.03
CA ALA A 216 12.38 7.94 0.54
C ALA A 216 12.45 8.11 -0.98
N LEU A 217 11.46 7.64 -1.71
CA LEU A 217 11.33 7.81 -3.15
C LEU A 217 10.04 8.55 -3.45
N ALA A 218 10.09 9.57 -4.30
CA ALA A 218 8.90 10.28 -4.76
C ALA A 218 8.92 10.43 -6.29
N GLY A 219 7.82 10.06 -6.93
CA GLY A 219 7.62 10.15 -8.37
C GLY A 219 6.99 11.48 -8.79
N THR A 220 7.38 11.95 -9.97
CA THR A 220 6.88 13.18 -10.60
C THR A 220 6.55 12.89 -12.09
N PRO A 221 5.36 12.35 -12.37
CA PRO A 221 5.02 11.91 -13.72
C PRO A 221 4.93 13.09 -14.72
N GLY A 222 4.66 14.32 -14.25
CA GLY A 222 4.63 15.50 -15.10
C GLY A 222 6.00 16.09 -15.44
N ALA A 223 7.09 15.61 -14.80
CA ALA A 223 8.41 16.13 -15.09
C ALA A 223 8.81 15.89 -16.55
N SER A 224 9.39 16.92 -17.16
CA SER A 224 9.96 16.85 -18.50
C SER A 224 11.48 16.76 -18.38
N GLY A 225 12.06 15.68 -18.88
CA GLY A 225 13.50 15.44 -18.91
C GLY A 225 13.98 15.28 -20.35
N VAL A 226 14.33 14.05 -20.73
CA VAL A 226 14.79 13.71 -22.11
C VAL A 226 13.72 13.99 -23.17
N ALA A 227 12.44 13.98 -22.78
CA ALA A 227 11.30 14.40 -23.59
C ALA A 227 10.23 15.09 -22.71
N ALA A 228 9.28 15.79 -23.34
CA ALA A 228 8.13 16.35 -22.63
C ALA A 228 7.32 15.25 -21.93
N ASN A 229 6.97 15.46 -20.66
CA ASN A 229 6.27 14.49 -19.81
C ASN A 229 6.94 13.10 -19.73
N SER A 230 8.28 13.05 -19.80
CA SER A 230 9.01 11.77 -19.65
C SER A 230 8.93 11.19 -18.23
N GLY A 231 8.48 11.99 -17.26
CA GLY A 231 8.47 11.67 -15.85
C GLY A 231 9.86 11.61 -15.23
N ALA A 232 9.92 11.70 -13.91
CA ALA A 232 11.12 11.42 -13.13
C ALA A 232 10.76 10.83 -11.75
N ALA A 233 11.77 10.34 -11.03
CA ALA A 233 11.65 9.95 -9.63
C ALA A 233 12.88 10.41 -8.87
N TYR A 234 12.68 10.90 -7.65
CA TYR A 234 13.73 11.43 -6.79
C TYR A 234 13.90 10.54 -5.58
N LEU A 235 15.16 10.17 -5.31
CA LEU A 235 15.57 9.43 -4.14
C LEU A 235 16.13 10.40 -3.10
N PHE A 236 15.60 10.35 -1.90
CA PHE A 236 15.99 11.19 -0.77
C PHE A 236 16.54 10.32 0.36
N ASP A 237 17.60 10.80 1.00
CA ASP A 237 18.05 10.25 2.27
C ASP A 237 17.11 10.74 3.37
N ALA A 238 16.31 9.84 3.91
CA ALA A 238 15.36 10.16 4.96
C ALA A 238 16.05 10.36 6.31
N THR A 239 17.30 9.92 6.52
CA THR A 239 18.00 10.07 7.82
C THR A 239 18.42 11.50 8.09
N THR A 240 18.78 12.24 7.03
CA THR A 240 19.12 13.64 7.09
C THR A 240 17.87 14.47 6.91
N ALA A 241 17.11 14.65 7.99
CA ALA A 241 16.15 15.73 8.09
C ALA A 241 16.93 17.06 8.05
N GLY A 242 17.12 17.63 6.86
CA GLY A 242 17.58 19.00 6.75
C GLY A 242 16.49 19.94 7.27
N PRO A 243 16.82 21.01 8.02
CA PRO A 243 15.82 22.02 8.35
C PRO A 243 15.26 22.60 7.05
N ALA A 244 13.95 22.84 7.01
CA ALA A 244 13.31 23.61 5.96
C ALA A 244 14.08 24.91 5.73
N ALA A 245 14.46 25.17 4.48
CA ALA A 245 15.00 26.46 4.06
C ALA A 245 13.86 27.47 3.88
#